data_AF-A0A9J6DM55-F1
#
_entry.id   AF-A0A9J6DM55-F1
#
_cell.length_a   1.000
_cell.length_b   1.000
_cell.length_c   1.000
_cell.angle_alpha   90.00
_cell.angle_beta   90.00
_cell.angle_gamma   90.00
#
_symmetry.space_group_name_H-M   'P 1'
#
loop_
_entity.id
_entity.type
_entity.pdbx_description
1 polymer ?
#
loop_
_entity_poly.entity_id
_entity_poly.type
_entity_poly.pdbx_seq_one_letter_code
_entity_poly.pdbx_strand_id
1 'polypeptide(L)'
;MDAGCESSANRVGVARCPDSVGYRTPLEAMAEGGHEKMLWLPCSVPQKDRPDYLATVCVDQDSPDYCKVVHRLEMPYCGDSLHHMNWNTCSSCYGNPSKRRDKLVLPGLDSDRVYVVDLAQNPRSPILYKRRLSSPSALQRKLVHRAGSFLLLEERTFNVRGTWQPQLDVSDFGYDFWYQPRHNVMVSSQWGAPSAFRKGFNMADVEQGECCLAALKRICMRPE
;
A
#
# COMPACT_ATOMS: atom_id res chain seq x y z
N MET A 1 -14.98 19.29 25.85
CA MET A 1 -16.43 19.03 25.74
C MET A 1 -16.56 17.60 25.29
N ASP A 2 -16.67 16.72 26.29
CA ASP A 2 -16.80 15.29 26.13
C ASP A 2 -18.14 14.96 25.46
N ALA A 3 -18.10 14.23 24.35
CA ALA A 3 -19.26 13.51 23.86
C ALA A 3 -19.10 12.05 24.28
N GLY A 4 -19.73 11.71 25.41
CA GLY A 4 -19.75 10.37 25.98
C GLY A 4 -20.43 9.38 25.05
N CYS A 5 -19.81 8.22 24.88
CA CYS A 5 -20.44 7.03 24.34
C CYS A 5 -21.09 6.27 25.51
N GLU A 6 -22.28 6.67 25.93
CA GLU A 6 -23.04 5.93 26.94
C GLU A 6 -23.68 4.68 26.33
N SER A 7 -23.34 3.53 26.90
CA SER A 7 -23.84 2.22 26.49
C SER A 7 -25.16 1.90 27.19
N SER A 8 -26.27 1.90 26.47
CA SER A 8 -27.49 1.23 26.92
C SER A 8 -27.40 -0.26 26.60
N ALA A 9 -27.32 -1.09 27.65
CA ALA A 9 -27.28 -2.54 27.53
C ALA A 9 -28.66 -3.10 27.14
N ASN A 10 -28.79 -3.68 25.95
CA ASN A 10 -29.64 -4.85 25.70
C ASN A 10 -29.31 -5.51 24.34
N ARG A 11 -28.80 -6.75 24.42
CA ARG A 11 -28.60 -7.80 23.38
C ARG A 11 -28.08 -7.41 21.97
N VAL A 12 -26.88 -7.92 21.67
CA VAL A 12 -26.32 -8.30 20.35
C VAL A 12 -26.08 -7.14 19.37
N GLY A 13 -24.80 -6.87 19.09
CA GLY A 13 -24.34 -5.91 18.10
C GLY A 13 -23.56 -4.78 18.74
N VAL A 14 -22.23 -4.81 18.63
CA VAL A 14 -21.40 -3.63 18.94
C VAL A 14 -21.80 -2.57 17.92
N ALA A 15 -22.39 -1.46 18.37
CA ALA A 15 -22.79 -0.36 17.50
C ALA A 15 -21.58 0.11 16.67
N ARG A 16 -21.63 -0.16 15.36
CA ARG A 16 -20.63 0.29 14.39
C ARG A 16 -20.68 1.82 14.34
N CYS A 17 -19.52 2.46 14.41
CA CYS A 17 -19.44 3.90 14.15
C CYS A 17 -19.79 4.12 12.66
N PRO A 18 -20.94 4.73 12.32
CA PRO A 18 -21.49 4.70 10.96
C PRO A 18 -20.56 5.30 9.90
N ASP A 19 -19.68 6.23 10.32
CA ASP A 19 -18.76 6.96 9.46
C ASP A 19 -17.30 6.49 9.58
N SER A 20 -17.05 5.34 10.21
CA SER A 20 -15.70 4.82 10.43
C SER A 20 -15.23 3.90 9.30
N VAL A 21 -13.98 4.09 8.88
CA VAL A 21 -13.29 3.17 7.96
C VAL A 21 -12.83 1.92 8.70
N GLY A 22 -13.11 0.74 8.12
CA GLY A 22 -12.64 -0.54 8.62
C GLY A 22 -13.33 -0.99 9.91
N TYR A 23 -12.63 -1.79 10.71
CA TYR A 23 -13.16 -2.52 11.87
C TYR A 23 -12.23 -2.36 13.08
N ARG A 24 -12.77 -2.41 14.30
CA ARG A 24 -11.98 -2.20 15.53
C ARG A 24 -11.04 -3.37 15.81
N THR A 25 -11.46 -4.58 15.45
CA THR A 25 -10.74 -5.84 15.73
C THR A 25 -10.77 -6.79 14.54
N PRO A 26 -9.83 -7.76 14.47
CA PRO A 26 -9.90 -8.83 13.47
C PRO A 26 -11.18 -9.65 13.56
N LEU A 27 -11.66 -9.96 14.77
CA LEU A 27 -12.89 -10.72 14.97
C LEU A 27 -14.11 -10.00 14.39
N GLU A 28 -14.22 -8.69 14.64
CA GLU A 28 -15.27 -7.86 14.04
C GLU A 28 -15.16 -7.79 12.51
N ALA A 29 -13.93 -7.67 11.97
CA ALA A 29 -13.71 -7.69 10.53
C ALA A 29 -14.17 -9.01 9.89
N MET A 30 -13.98 -10.13 10.58
CA MET A 30 -14.43 -11.45 10.11
C MET A 30 -15.95 -11.65 10.25
N ALA A 31 -16.53 -11.20 11.36
CA ALA A 31 -17.93 -11.45 11.68
C ALA A 31 -18.89 -10.46 10.98
N GLU A 32 -18.50 -9.19 10.88
CA GLU A 32 -19.33 -8.08 10.38
C GLU A 32 -18.87 -7.60 8.99
N GLY A 33 -17.80 -8.20 8.45
CA GLY A 33 -17.28 -7.88 7.13
C GLY A 33 -18.23 -8.30 6.03
N GLY A 34 -18.64 -7.35 5.19
CA GLY A 34 -19.37 -7.68 3.96
C GLY A 34 -18.47 -8.46 3.00
N HIS A 35 -19.06 -9.36 2.21
CA HIS A 35 -18.34 -10.00 1.12
C HIS A 35 -17.96 -8.96 0.06
N GLU A 36 -16.70 -8.97 -0.35
CA GLU A 36 -16.23 -8.04 -1.37
C GLU A 36 -16.91 -8.30 -2.70
N LYS A 37 -17.26 -7.21 -3.38
CA LYS A 37 -17.96 -7.26 -4.68
C LYS A 37 -17.02 -6.96 -5.85
N MET A 38 -15.86 -6.34 -5.59
CA MET A 38 -14.87 -5.96 -6.60
C MET A 38 -13.44 -6.29 -6.12
N LEU A 39 -12.57 -6.62 -7.05
CA LEU A 39 -11.13 -6.72 -6.85
C LEU A 39 -10.40 -5.76 -7.80
N TRP A 40 -9.35 -5.11 -7.30
CA TRP A 40 -8.45 -4.28 -8.11
C TRP A 40 -7.07 -4.92 -8.13
N LEU A 41 -6.62 -5.33 -9.31
CA LEU A 41 -5.41 -6.11 -9.48
C LEU A 41 -4.37 -5.31 -10.27
N PRO A 42 -3.16 -5.07 -9.73
CA PRO A 42 -2.09 -4.46 -10.51
C PRO A 42 -1.65 -5.49 -11.54
N CYS A 43 -1.56 -5.08 -12.80
CA CYS A 43 -1.12 -5.94 -13.88
C CYS A 43 0.11 -5.32 -14.53
N SER A 44 1.26 -5.94 -14.29
CA SER A 44 2.52 -5.59 -14.95
C SER A 44 2.58 -6.17 -16.35
N VAL A 45 3.24 -5.45 -17.25
CA VAL A 45 3.54 -5.90 -18.62
C VAL A 45 5.05 -6.14 -18.72
N PRO A 46 5.52 -7.40 -18.64
CA PRO A 46 6.94 -7.72 -18.59
C PRO A 46 7.74 -7.25 -19.81
N GLN A 47 7.12 -7.24 -21.00
CA GLN A 47 7.74 -6.81 -22.25
C GLN A 47 7.94 -5.29 -22.31
N LYS A 48 7.24 -4.52 -21.48
CA LYS A 48 7.30 -3.03 -21.42
C LYS A 48 6.96 -2.33 -22.75
N ASP A 49 6.32 -3.04 -23.67
CA ASP A 49 5.87 -2.55 -24.98
C ASP A 49 4.57 -1.73 -24.89
N ARG A 50 3.81 -1.90 -23.81
CA ARG A 50 2.66 -1.09 -23.43
C ARG A 50 2.64 -0.83 -21.93
N PRO A 51 1.86 0.16 -21.46
CA PRO A 51 1.78 0.47 -20.04
C PRO A 51 1.22 -0.69 -19.21
N ASP A 52 1.65 -0.71 -17.95
CA ASP A 52 0.97 -1.48 -16.92
C ASP A 52 -0.44 -0.93 -16.71
N TYR A 53 -1.32 -1.70 -16.08
CA TYR A 53 -2.69 -1.27 -15.86
C TYR A 53 -3.26 -1.84 -14.56
N LEU A 54 -4.33 -1.22 -14.08
CA LEU A 54 -5.14 -1.72 -12.98
C LEU A 54 -6.38 -2.42 -13.56
N ALA A 55 -6.51 -3.73 -13.34
CA ALA A 55 -7.73 -4.46 -13.70
C ALA A 55 -8.76 -4.36 -12.58
N THR A 56 -9.99 -4.00 -12.91
CA THR A 56 -11.14 -4.15 -12.02
C THR A 56 -11.87 -5.42 -12.37
N VAL A 57 -11.99 -6.34 -11.41
CA VAL A 57 -12.69 -7.63 -11.56
C VAL A 57 -13.93 -7.63 -10.69
N CYS A 58 -15.07 -7.96 -11.28
CA CYS A 58 -16.30 -8.15 -10.53
C CYS A 58 -16.31 -9.54 -9.88
N VAL A 59 -16.43 -9.57 -8.56
CA VAL A 59 -16.52 -10.80 -7.75
C VAL A 59 -17.85 -10.90 -6.99
N ASP A 60 -18.80 -10.05 -7.35
CA ASP A 60 -20.19 -10.16 -6.91
C ASP A 60 -20.88 -11.35 -7.58
N GLN A 61 -21.21 -12.39 -6.80
CA GLN A 61 -21.84 -13.61 -7.28
C GLN A 61 -23.23 -13.38 -7.89
N ASP A 62 -23.90 -12.29 -7.51
CA ASP A 62 -25.23 -11.95 -8.00
C ASP A 62 -25.18 -11.11 -9.29
N SER A 63 -23.98 -10.69 -9.71
CA SER A 63 -23.80 -9.87 -10.91
C SER A 63 -23.71 -10.72 -12.18
N PRO A 64 -24.31 -10.29 -13.31
CA PRO A 64 -24.09 -10.93 -14.61
C PRO A 64 -22.63 -10.84 -15.09
N ASP A 65 -21.80 -10.01 -14.42
CA ASP A 65 -20.38 -9.88 -14.69
C ASP A 65 -19.50 -10.57 -13.66
N TYR A 66 -20.06 -11.47 -12.84
CA TYR A 66 -19.28 -12.30 -11.93
C TYR A 66 -18.09 -12.98 -12.65
N CYS A 67 -16.91 -12.90 -12.03
CA CYS A 67 -15.65 -13.41 -12.55
C CYS A 67 -15.18 -12.80 -13.89
N LYS A 68 -15.62 -11.58 -14.22
CA LYS A 68 -15.15 -10.85 -15.42
C LYS A 68 -14.30 -9.63 -15.04
N VAL A 69 -13.33 -9.32 -15.91
CA VAL A 69 -12.65 -8.02 -15.91
C VAL A 69 -13.63 -6.99 -16.49
N VAL A 70 -14.09 -6.07 -15.65
CA VAL A 70 -15.12 -5.08 -16.00
C VAL A 70 -14.53 -3.72 -16.38
N HIS A 71 -13.27 -3.48 -16.03
CA HIS A 71 -12.54 -2.27 -16.42
C HIS A 71 -11.03 -2.51 -16.42
N ARG A 72 -10.31 -1.75 -17.26
CA ARG A 72 -8.84 -1.68 -17.28
C ARG A 72 -8.44 -0.21 -17.32
N LEU A 73 -7.78 0.25 -16.26
CA LEU A 73 -7.21 1.59 -16.18
C LEU A 73 -5.72 1.51 -16.52
N GLU A 74 -5.36 1.87 -17.74
CA GLU A 74 -3.95 1.90 -18.19
C GLU A 74 -3.18 3.04 -17.53
N MET A 75 -1.95 2.76 -17.10
CA MET A 75 -1.05 3.79 -16.59
C MET A 75 -0.52 4.65 -17.74
N PRO A 76 -0.07 5.89 -17.49
CA PRO A 76 0.33 6.78 -18.57
C PRO A 76 1.69 6.45 -19.20
N TYR A 77 2.48 5.55 -18.60
CA TYR A 77 3.86 5.28 -19.00
C TYR A 77 4.16 3.78 -19.01
N CYS A 78 5.09 3.35 -19.86
CA CYS A 78 5.62 1.99 -19.88
C CYS A 78 6.74 1.79 -18.85
N GLY A 79 6.97 0.54 -18.47
CA GLY A 79 8.13 0.12 -17.68
C GLY A 79 8.07 0.49 -16.19
N ASP A 80 6.88 0.65 -15.62
CA ASP A 80 6.71 0.89 -14.19
C ASP A 80 6.87 -0.38 -13.35
N SER A 81 6.47 -1.54 -13.88
CA SER A 81 6.35 -2.79 -13.14
C SER A 81 5.49 -2.62 -11.87
N LEU A 82 4.20 -2.31 -12.05
CA LEU A 82 3.23 -2.33 -10.94
C LEU A 82 3.29 -3.68 -10.23
N HIS A 83 3.46 -3.66 -8.90
CA HIS A 83 3.70 -4.87 -8.10
C HIS A 83 2.80 -4.93 -6.87
N HIS A 84 3.09 -4.11 -5.85
CA HIS A 84 2.22 -3.96 -4.69
C HIS A 84 1.33 -2.71 -4.83
N MET A 85 0.18 -2.76 -4.19
CA MET A 85 -0.68 -1.60 -3.96
C MET A 85 -1.25 -1.65 -2.57
N ASN A 86 -1.67 -0.49 -2.06
CA ASN A 86 -2.38 -0.42 -0.78
C ASN A 86 -3.43 0.68 -0.80
N TRP A 87 -4.38 0.58 0.12
CA TRP A 87 -5.36 1.63 0.39
C TRP A 87 -4.71 2.85 1.04
N ASN A 88 -5.21 4.05 0.74
CA ASN A 88 -4.84 5.27 1.45
C ASN A 88 -5.19 5.23 2.94
N THR A 89 -6.26 4.50 3.31
CA THR A 89 -6.68 4.36 4.70
C THR A 89 -7.32 2.99 4.96
N CYS A 90 -7.11 2.46 6.16
CA CYS A 90 -7.66 1.18 6.59
C CYS A 90 -8.13 1.22 8.06
N SER A 91 -8.38 0.04 8.63
CA SER A 91 -8.84 -0.13 10.02
C SER A 91 -7.92 0.50 11.07
N SER A 92 -6.67 0.83 10.73
CA SER A 92 -5.78 1.60 11.62
C SER A 92 -6.30 3.02 11.93
N CYS A 93 -7.27 3.50 11.16
CA CYS A 93 -7.96 4.77 11.37
C CYS A 93 -9.39 4.62 11.92
N TYR A 94 -9.73 3.44 12.47
CA TYR A 94 -11.05 3.20 13.05
C TYR A 94 -11.44 4.28 14.06
N GLY A 95 -12.70 4.71 14.00
CA GLY A 95 -13.28 5.77 14.85
C GLY A 95 -12.95 7.19 14.39
N ASN A 96 -12.23 7.38 13.27
CA ASN A 96 -11.95 8.71 12.73
C ASN A 96 -12.89 9.05 11.56
N PRO A 97 -13.91 9.91 11.77
CA PRO A 97 -14.92 10.23 10.76
C PRO A 97 -14.40 11.12 9.63
N SER A 98 -13.17 11.64 9.71
CA SER A 98 -12.55 12.42 8.62
C SER A 98 -11.90 11.55 7.55
N LYS A 99 -11.78 10.24 7.79
CA LYS A 99 -11.01 9.31 6.96
C LYS A 99 -11.92 8.55 5.99
N ARG A 100 -11.40 8.24 4.81
CA ARG A 100 -12.11 7.48 3.77
C ARG A 100 -11.16 6.47 3.14
N ARG A 101 -11.67 5.26 2.86
CA ARG A 101 -10.98 4.24 2.07
C ARG A 101 -11.53 4.30 0.65
N ASP A 102 -10.94 5.16 -0.16
CA ASP A 102 -11.49 5.55 -1.45
C ASP A 102 -10.40 5.80 -2.50
N LYS A 103 -9.12 5.64 -2.13
CA LYS A 103 -7.97 5.75 -3.02
C LYS A 103 -7.07 4.53 -2.90
N LEU A 104 -6.55 4.07 -4.04
CA LEU A 104 -5.45 3.10 -4.09
C LEU A 104 -4.15 3.83 -4.41
N VAL A 105 -3.07 3.43 -3.73
CA VAL A 105 -1.70 3.93 -3.96
C VAL A 105 -0.89 2.80 -4.61
N LEU A 106 -0.35 3.07 -5.80
CA LEU A 106 0.34 2.10 -6.65
C LEU A 106 1.75 2.61 -7.02
N PRO A 107 2.80 2.23 -6.27
CA PRO A 107 4.18 2.48 -6.68
C PRO A 107 4.60 1.56 -7.85
N GLY A 108 5.41 2.09 -8.77
CA GLY A 108 6.14 1.30 -9.75
C GLY A 108 7.44 0.76 -9.16
N LEU A 109 7.72 -0.53 -9.33
CA LEU A 109 8.96 -1.16 -8.84
C LEU A 109 10.18 -0.78 -9.68
N ASP A 110 9.98 -0.58 -10.99
CA ASP A 110 11.05 -0.28 -11.95
C ASP A 110 11.21 1.21 -12.26
N SER A 111 10.36 2.05 -11.67
CA SER A 111 10.41 3.50 -11.84
C SER A 111 10.43 4.21 -10.48
N ASP A 112 10.50 5.55 -10.51
CA ASP A 112 10.32 6.41 -9.33
C ASP A 112 8.89 6.95 -9.22
N ARG A 113 7.94 6.36 -9.96
CA ARG A 113 6.57 6.86 -10.05
C ARG A 113 5.67 6.16 -9.05
N VAL A 114 4.77 6.95 -8.47
CA VAL A 114 3.68 6.47 -7.62
C VAL A 114 2.39 7.06 -8.15
N TYR A 115 1.43 6.19 -8.44
CA TYR A 115 0.10 6.53 -8.90
C TYR A 115 -0.89 6.52 -7.74
N VAL A 116 -1.87 7.41 -7.80
CA VAL A 116 -3.03 7.36 -6.91
C VAL A 116 -4.27 7.24 -7.79
N VAL A 117 -5.08 6.22 -7.50
CA VAL A 117 -6.31 5.91 -8.24
C VAL A 117 -7.52 6.26 -7.37
N ASP A 118 -8.50 6.93 -7.96
CA ASP A 118 -9.77 7.28 -7.34
C ASP A 118 -10.83 6.20 -7.54
N LEU A 119 -11.42 5.76 -6.43
CA LEU A 119 -12.53 4.83 -6.37
C LEU A 119 -13.81 5.46 -5.80
N ALA A 120 -13.76 6.70 -5.31
CA ALA A 120 -14.88 7.35 -4.63
C ALA A 120 -16.10 7.53 -5.54
N GLN A 121 -15.84 7.85 -6.81
CA GLN A 121 -16.90 8.15 -7.80
C GLN A 121 -17.51 6.89 -8.39
N ASN A 122 -16.65 5.98 -8.87
CA ASN A 122 -17.08 4.73 -9.48
C ASN A 122 -16.05 3.62 -9.22
N PRO A 123 -16.26 2.77 -8.21
CA PRO A 123 -15.34 1.68 -7.90
C PRO A 123 -15.21 0.66 -9.05
N ARG A 124 -16.22 0.57 -9.93
CA ARG A 124 -16.23 -0.35 -11.07
C ARG A 124 -15.41 0.17 -12.25
N SER A 125 -15.23 1.48 -12.36
CA SER A 125 -14.45 2.15 -13.41
C SER A 125 -13.57 3.25 -12.79
N PRO A 126 -12.52 2.87 -12.05
CA PRO A 126 -11.60 3.81 -11.40
C PRO A 126 -10.96 4.79 -12.38
N ILE A 127 -10.53 5.93 -11.85
CA ILE A 127 -9.78 6.94 -12.62
C ILE A 127 -8.47 7.30 -11.92
N LEU A 128 -7.49 7.79 -12.68
CA LEU A 128 -6.25 8.31 -12.07
C LEU A 128 -6.54 9.63 -11.34
N TYR A 129 -6.37 9.62 -10.01
CA TYR A 129 -6.37 10.83 -9.18
C TYR A 129 -5.08 11.62 -9.34
N LYS A 130 -3.94 10.91 -9.31
CA LYS A 130 -2.60 11.50 -9.41
C LYS A 130 -1.67 10.64 -10.24
N ARG A 131 -0.98 11.29 -11.20
CA ARG A 131 -0.17 10.64 -12.23
C ARG A 131 1.32 10.58 -11.92
N ARG A 132 1.84 11.45 -11.03
CA ARG A 132 3.26 11.44 -10.68
C ARG A 132 3.48 12.02 -9.29
N LEU A 133 4.25 11.28 -8.52
CA LEU A 133 5.03 11.81 -7.41
C LEU A 133 6.48 11.77 -7.87
N SER A 134 6.97 12.85 -8.47
CA SER A 134 8.40 12.94 -8.73
C SER A 134 9.06 13.07 -7.39
N SER A 135 9.79 12.03 -7.00
CA SER A 135 10.64 12.17 -5.83
C SER A 135 11.61 13.33 -6.05
N PRO A 136 11.92 14.16 -5.03
CA PRO A 136 13.01 15.12 -5.14
C PRO A 136 14.28 14.40 -5.60
N SER A 137 15.07 15.02 -6.47
CA SER A 137 16.32 14.49 -7.04
C SER A 137 17.32 13.91 -6.02
N ALA A 138 17.16 14.24 -4.73
CA ALA A 138 17.91 13.63 -3.62
C ALA A 138 17.55 12.14 -3.36
N LEU A 139 16.33 11.70 -3.66
CA LEU A 139 15.89 10.31 -3.42
C LEU A 139 16.30 9.38 -4.57
N GLN A 140 16.36 9.90 -5.80
CA GLN A 140 16.95 9.18 -6.95
C GLN A 140 18.40 8.76 -6.68
N ARG A 141 19.16 9.58 -5.93
CA ARG A 141 20.54 9.23 -5.52
C ARG A 141 20.61 8.14 -4.44
N LYS A 142 19.58 7.99 -3.60
CA LYS A 142 19.51 6.93 -2.59
C LYS A 142 19.08 5.58 -3.17
N LEU A 143 18.27 5.57 -4.24
CA LEU A 143 17.88 4.36 -4.98
C LEU A 143 19.04 3.63 -5.67
N VAL A 144 20.21 4.28 -5.79
CA VAL A 144 21.44 3.71 -6.36
C VAL A 144 22.31 3.00 -5.30
N HIS A 145 22.02 3.19 -4.01
CA HIS A 145 22.77 2.58 -2.91
C HIS A 145 21.89 1.64 -2.08
N ARG A 146 22.53 0.61 -1.51
CA ARG A 146 21.90 -0.53 -0.81
C ARG A 146 20.77 -0.11 0.15
N ALA A 147 20.95 0.98 0.90
CA ALA A 147 20.10 1.40 2.01
C ALA A 147 18.60 1.56 1.67
N GLY A 148 17.76 0.72 2.30
CA GLY A 148 16.30 0.80 2.22
C GLY A 148 15.71 1.98 2.99
N SER A 149 14.56 2.49 2.54
CA SER A 149 13.83 3.56 3.23
C SER A 149 12.32 3.53 2.93
N PHE A 150 11.51 4.22 3.74
CA PHE A 150 10.05 4.28 3.58
C PHE A 150 9.61 5.67 3.16
N LEU A 151 8.81 5.78 2.11
CA LEU A 151 8.24 7.05 1.67
C LEU A 151 7.04 7.46 2.53
N LEU A 152 7.00 8.71 2.94
CA LEU A 152 5.85 9.32 3.61
C LEU A 152 5.08 10.19 2.63
N LEU A 153 3.79 9.92 2.49
CA LEU A 153 2.87 10.72 1.67
C LEU A 153 2.01 11.60 2.58
N GLU A 154 1.78 12.84 2.16
CA GLU A 154 0.79 13.71 2.78
C GLU A 154 -0.62 13.17 2.44
N GLU A 155 -1.48 13.10 3.43
CA GLU A 155 -2.72 12.34 3.36
C GLU A 155 -3.71 12.82 2.29
N ARG A 156 -3.87 14.15 2.13
CA ARG A 156 -4.93 14.71 1.27
C ARG A 156 -4.48 14.85 -0.18
N THR A 157 -3.25 15.30 -0.37
CA THR A 157 -2.65 15.62 -1.67
C THR A 157 -1.82 14.47 -2.22
N PHE A 158 -1.48 13.50 -1.38
CA PHE A 158 -0.53 12.42 -1.64
C PHE A 158 0.87 12.91 -2.00
N ASN A 159 1.21 14.19 -1.78
CA ASN A 159 2.57 14.69 -2.02
C ASN A 159 3.61 13.97 -1.16
N VAL A 160 4.79 13.71 -1.71
CA VAL A 160 5.90 13.12 -0.94
C VAL A 160 6.34 14.14 0.12
N ARG A 161 6.20 13.81 1.40
CA ARG A 161 6.73 14.60 2.51
C ARG A 161 8.22 14.37 2.72
N GLY A 162 8.68 13.17 2.38
CA GLY A 162 10.07 12.75 2.52
C GLY A 162 10.18 11.25 2.79
N THR A 163 11.34 10.84 3.26
CA THR A 163 11.57 9.49 3.77
C THR A 163 11.39 9.46 5.28
N TRP A 164 10.75 8.42 5.80
CA TRP A 164 10.80 8.12 7.23
C TRP A 164 12.24 7.75 7.61
N GLN A 165 12.80 8.49 8.56
CA GLN A 165 14.13 8.26 9.10
C GLN A 165 13.98 7.64 10.48
N PRO A 166 14.36 6.36 10.69
CA PRO A 166 14.42 5.83 12.03
C PRO A 166 15.55 6.50 12.80
N GLN A 167 15.38 6.65 14.12
CA GLN A 167 16.48 7.03 15.02
C GLN A 167 17.50 5.90 15.20
N LEU A 168 17.10 4.67 14.90
CA LEU A 168 17.92 3.47 14.99
C LEU A 168 18.20 2.91 13.60
N ASP A 169 19.48 2.73 13.32
CA ASP A 169 20.06 1.73 12.43
C ASP A 169 19.29 1.47 11.12
N VAL A 170 19.71 2.14 10.05
CA VAL A 170 19.17 1.93 8.70
C VAL A 170 19.37 0.48 8.26
N SER A 171 18.37 -0.05 7.57
CA SER A 171 18.46 -1.39 6.98
C SER A 171 19.35 -1.33 5.74
N ASP A 172 20.28 -2.28 5.59
CA ASP A 172 21.16 -2.34 4.43
C ASP A 172 20.39 -2.49 3.13
N PHE A 173 19.19 -3.06 3.17
CA PHE A 173 18.24 -3.15 2.06
C PHE A 173 16.81 -2.88 2.53
N GLY A 174 15.90 -2.62 1.61
CA GLY A 174 14.46 -2.59 1.88
C GLY A 174 13.74 -3.64 1.04
N TYR A 175 12.66 -4.20 1.59
CA TYR A 175 11.72 -5.01 0.81
C TYR A 175 10.30 -4.74 1.29
N ASP A 176 9.83 -5.48 2.30
CA ASP A 176 8.50 -5.33 2.86
C ASP A 176 8.57 -4.80 4.29
N PHE A 177 7.44 -4.32 4.79
CA PHE A 177 7.29 -3.90 6.18
C PHE A 177 5.85 -4.04 6.67
N TRP A 178 5.73 -4.27 7.97
CA TRP A 178 4.45 -4.16 8.68
C TRP A 178 4.68 -3.54 10.05
N TYR A 179 3.59 -3.08 10.67
CA TYR A 179 3.64 -2.43 11.96
C TYR A 179 2.58 -2.96 12.95
N GLN A 180 2.91 -2.85 14.24
CA GLN A 180 2.03 -3.10 15.39
C GLN A 180 1.81 -1.77 16.13
N PRO A 181 0.76 -0.99 15.80
CA PRO A 181 0.55 0.36 16.34
C PRO A 181 0.49 0.41 17.86
N ARG A 182 -0.17 -0.58 18.49
CA ARG A 182 -0.35 -0.64 19.95
C ARG A 182 0.94 -0.91 20.71
N HIS A 183 1.95 -1.45 20.03
CA HIS A 183 3.26 -1.74 20.59
C HIS A 183 4.34 -0.77 20.11
N ASN A 184 3.98 0.23 19.29
CA ASN A 184 4.92 1.19 18.70
C ASN A 184 6.10 0.53 17.94
N VAL A 185 5.87 -0.64 17.32
CA VAL A 185 6.89 -1.40 16.57
C VAL A 185 6.55 -1.47 15.09
N MET A 186 7.56 -1.28 14.24
CA MET A 186 7.58 -1.66 12.83
C MET A 186 8.61 -2.77 12.63
N VAL A 187 8.35 -3.70 11.74
CA VAL A 187 9.30 -4.72 11.31
C VAL A 187 9.42 -4.61 9.80
N SER A 188 10.65 -4.64 9.31
CA SER A 188 10.94 -4.64 7.88
C SER A 188 11.83 -5.82 7.51
N SER A 189 11.59 -6.36 6.33
CA SER A 189 12.42 -7.38 5.71
C SER A 189 13.38 -6.76 4.69
N GLN A 190 14.39 -7.55 4.32
CA GLN A 190 15.40 -7.20 3.34
C GLN A 190 15.34 -8.15 2.14
N TRP A 191 15.63 -7.62 0.96
CA TRP A 191 15.85 -8.41 -0.26
C TRP A 191 17.20 -8.06 -0.88
N GLY A 192 17.27 -7.29 -1.96
CA GLY A 192 18.54 -6.93 -2.59
C GLY A 192 18.48 -5.57 -3.26
N ALA A 193 19.63 -5.10 -3.75
CA ALA A 193 19.69 -3.85 -4.50
C ALA A 193 18.94 -3.99 -5.84
N PRO A 194 18.30 -2.92 -6.34
CA PRO A 194 17.68 -2.93 -7.68
C PRO A 194 18.64 -3.32 -8.81
N SER A 195 19.94 -3.04 -8.66
CA SER A 195 21.01 -3.44 -9.60
C SER A 195 21.22 -4.94 -9.71
N ALA A 196 20.86 -5.71 -8.67
CA ALA A 196 20.94 -7.16 -8.63
C ALA A 196 19.62 -7.78 -9.12
N PHE A 197 18.49 -7.52 -8.45
CA PHE A 197 17.27 -8.26 -8.74
C PHE A 197 16.63 -7.97 -10.10
N ARG A 198 16.87 -6.80 -10.71
CA ARG A 198 16.29 -6.44 -12.02
C ARG A 198 16.85 -7.26 -13.19
N LYS A 199 17.99 -7.91 -13.01
CA LYS A 199 18.65 -8.72 -14.05
C LYS A 199 18.27 -10.20 -13.97
N GLY A 200 17.41 -10.56 -13.02
CA GLY A 200 17.14 -11.96 -12.65
C GLY A 200 18.08 -12.45 -11.56
N PHE A 201 17.74 -13.60 -10.98
CA PHE A 201 18.53 -14.19 -9.90
C PHE A 201 19.89 -14.68 -10.39
N ASN A 202 20.95 -14.31 -9.66
CA ASN A 202 22.32 -14.76 -9.90
C ASN A 202 23.01 -15.07 -8.57
N MET A 203 23.63 -16.25 -8.47
CA MET A 203 24.35 -16.67 -7.26
C MET A 203 25.54 -15.75 -6.94
N ALA A 204 26.20 -15.19 -7.95
CA ALA A 204 27.33 -14.28 -7.75
C ALA A 204 26.92 -13.00 -6.99
N ASP A 205 25.68 -12.52 -7.18
CA ASP A 205 25.16 -11.35 -6.46
C ASP A 205 24.92 -11.66 -4.97
N VAL A 206 24.56 -12.91 -4.65
CA VAL A 206 24.43 -13.39 -3.26
C VAL A 206 25.81 -13.46 -2.59
N GLU A 207 26.79 -14.05 -3.29
CA GLU A 207 28.17 -14.17 -2.79
C GLU A 207 28.84 -12.81 -2.57
N GLN A 208 28.49 -11.80 -3.37
CA GLN A 208 28.94 -10.42 -3.23
C GLN A 208 28.13 -9.61 -2.20
N GLY A 209 27.07 -10.19 -1.63
CA GLY A 209 26.20 -9.55 -0.65
C GLY A 209 25.25 -8.49 -1.25
N GLU A 210 25.08 -8.44 -2.56
CA GLU A 210 24.15 -7.55 -3.27
C GLU A 210 22.68 -7.99 -3.13
N CYS A 211 22.48 -9.23 -2.67
CA CYS A 211 21.20 -9.83 -2.30
C CYS A 211 21.29 -10.47 -0.90
N CYS A 212 20.26 -10.24 -0.08
CA CYS A 212 20.00 -10.89 1.19
C CYS A 212 18.93 -11.97 1.01
N LEU A 213 19.21 -13.19 1.48
CA LEU A 213 18.30 -14.34 1.32
C LEU A 213 17.20 -14.41 2.40
N ALA A 214 17.28 -13.60 3.46
CA ALA A 214 16.19 -13.26 4.39
C ALA A 214 16.81 -12.60 5.63
N ALA A 215 16.54 -11.31 5.85
CA ALA A 215 16.82 -10.66 7.13
C ALA A 215 15.61 -9.84 7.57
N LEU A 216 15.32 -9.88 8.88
CA LEU A 216 14.29 -9.09 9.52
C LEU A 216 14.93 -8.07 10.45
N LYS A 217 14.50 -6.81 10.34
CA LYS A 217 14.95 -5.71 11.21
C LYS A 217 13.75 -5.15 11.97
N ARG A 218 13.85 -5.15 13.30
CA ARG A 218 12.88 -4.47 14.17
C ARG A 218 13.23 -2.99 14.24
N ILE A 219 12.24 -2.13 14.09
CA ILE A 219 12.39 -0.68 14.09
C ILE A 219 11.33 -0.05 15.00
N CYS A 220 11.73 0.90 15.85
CA CYS A 220 10.77 1.66 16.66
C CYS A 220 10.04 2.69 15.80
N MET A 221 8.71 2.81 15.91
CA MET A 221 7.93 3.73 15.05
C MET A 221 8.01 5.20 15.48
N ARG A 222 8.24 5.48 16.77
CA ARG A 222 8.40 6.82 17.32
C ARG A 222 9.46 6.84 18.41
N PRO A 223 10.20 7.95 18.59
CA PRO A 223 10.95 8.20 19.82
C PRO A 223 10.00 8.22 21.02
N GLU A 224 10.44 7.70 22.17
CA GLU A 224 9.88 8.08 23.47
C GLU A 224 10.33 9.50 23.86
#